data_AF-A0A4P5VR11-F1
#
_entry.id   AF-A0A4P5VR11-F1
#
_cell.length_a   1.000
_cell.length_b   1.000
_cell.length_c   1.000
_cell.angle_alpha   90.00
_cell.angle_beta   90.00
_cell.angle_gamma   90.00
#
_symmetry.space_group_name_H-M   'P 1'
#
loop_
_entity.id
_entity.type
_entity.pdbx_description
1 polymer ?
#
loop_
_entity_poly.entity_id
_entity_poly.type
_entity_poly.pdbx_seq_one_letter_code
_entity_poly.pdbx_strand_id
1 'polypeptide(L)'
;MTQLIPQIPSGMAEALLPEVALARPENLDPGDEFRYSQAITQPTGGLPITDVHLKQLREPIVISARKYGFPGSRPSSFLDFELEVAETLAQWSPLWKAQGQPSGEALRNDCWTFITVVVLPDVALWRWPAKTDEDEPGGRSWKGRMVGGTRNTFQRIFRRVMCLDRGMDHPDRWGLIRQLQEDDFSAILERPGLSSNREIAVCLGEEYLAMKQRLSELSAAVRQDVYRQATKAIRAYGVVQPLDLMPAGNRTRLIQDAFRRYEDELTAVPPSTPDPIASIGTETEPQPGSSRKQVRKSFLRRLLDGG
;
A
#
# COMPACT_ATOMS: atom_id res chain seq x y z
N MET A 1 -18.43 -14.06 -20.41
CA MET A 1 -18.78 -12.75 -21.01
C MET A 1 -18.24 -11.66 -20.10
N THR A 2 -17.65 -10.59 -20.63
CA THR A 2 -17.07 -9.51 -19.80
C THR A 2 -18.18 -8.73 -19.09
N GLN A 3 -18.06 -8.56 -17.77
CA GLN A 3 -18.96 -7.74 -16.97
C GLN A 3 -18.37 -6.32 -16.81
N LEU A 4 -19.23 -5.32 -16.98
CA LEU A 4 -18.88 -3.91 -16.90
C LEU A 4 -19.25 -3.38 -15.52
N ILE A 5 -18.25 -3.00 -14.73
CA ILE A 5 -18.45 -2.41 -13.41
C ILE A 5 -18.77 -0.92 -13.60
N PRO A 6 -19.83 -0.38 -12.98
CA PRO A 6 -20.11 1.04 -13.04
C PRO A 6 -18.96 1.87 -12.48
N GLN A 7 -18.81 3.07 -13.00
CA GLN A 7 -17.75 4.00 -12.68
C GLN A 7 -18.35 5.33 -12.23
N ILE A 8 -17.75 5.92 -11.21
CA ILE A 8 -18.07 7.28 -10.76
C ILE A 8 -16.85 8.16 -11.03
N PRO A 9 -16.89 9.03 -12.05
CA PRO A 9 -15.84 9.99 -12.33
C PRO A 9 -15.54 10.90 -11.13
N SER A 10 -14.29 11.34 -10.98
CA SER A 10 -13.85 12.12 -9.81
C SER A 10 -14.70 13.36 -9.53
N GLY A 11 -15.09 14.12 -10.56
CA GLY A 11 -15.93 15.31 -10.39
C GLY A 11 -17.34 15.01 -9.85
N MET A 12 -17.90 13.84 -10.19
CA MET A 12 -19.17 13.38 -9.64
C MET A 12 -18.99 12.84 -8.22
N ALA A 13 -17.88 12.14 -7.97
CA ALA A 13 -17.54 11.67 -6.65
C ALA A 13 -17.42 12.84 -5.66
N GLU A 14 -16.74 13.93 -6.04
CA GLU A 14 -16.59 15.12 -5.22
C GLU A 14 -17.92 15.73 -4.75
N ALA A 15 -18.96 15.66 -5.57
CA ALA A 15 -20.30 16.12 -5.21
C ALA A 15 -21.02 15.15 -4.24
N LEU A 16 -20.73 13.85 -4.30
CA LEU A 16 -21.33 12.81 -3.47
C LEU A 16 -20.68 12.68 -2.08
N LEU A 17 -19.38 12.97 -1.97
CA LEU A 17 -18.60 12.74 -0.75
C LEU A 17 -19.11 13.46 0.51
N PRO A 18 -19.61 14.71 0.44
CA PRO A 18 -20.19 15.36 1.63
C PRO A 18 -21.38 14.58 2.21
N GLU A 19 -22.25 14.03 1.36
CA GLU A 19 -23.39 13.22 1.79
C GLU A 19 -22.92 11.92 2.45
N VAL A 20 -21.93 11.25 1.85
CA VAL A 20 -21.31 10.04 2.42
C VAL A 20 -20.62 10.34 3.76
N ALA A 21 -19.97 11.50 3.90
CA ALA A 21 -19.29 11.90 5.13
C ALA A 21 -20.27 12.19 6.28
N LEU A 22 -21.46 12.73 5.97
CA LEU A 22 -22.51 13.04 6.96
C LEU A 22 -23.40 11.84 7.28
N ALA A 23 -23.37 10.80 6.44
CA ALA A 23 -24.16 9.61 6.66
C ALA A 23 -23.69 8.85 7.90
N ARG A 24 -24.66 8.41 8.72
CA ARG A 24 -24.36 7.59 9.90
C ARG A 24 -23.98 6.19 9.46
N PRO A 25 -22.79 5.67 9.82
CA PRO A 25 -22.33 4.37 9.32
C PRO A 25 -23.22 3.19 9.72
N GLU A 26 -24.00 3.32 10.79
CA GLU A 26 -24.98 2.33 11.25
C GLU A 26 -26.21 2.22 10.33
N ASN A 27 -26.48 3.26 9.54
CA ASN A 27 -27.64 3.35 8.66
C ASN A 27 -27.27 3.18 7.17
N LEU A 28 -25.99 2.94 6.86
CA LEU A 28 -25.45 2.88 5.51
C LEU A 28 -25.43 1.45 4.96
N ASP A 29 -26.57 0.76 5.03
CA ASP A 29 -26.73 -0.46 4.25
C ASP A 29 -27.34 -0.11 2.89
N PRO A 30 -26.60 -0.20 1.76
CA PRO A 30 -27.17 -0.06 0.42
C PRO A 30 -28.24 -1.14 0.11
N GLY A 31 -28.38 -2.16 0.95
CA GLY A 31 -29.36 -3.23 0.75
C GLY A 31 -29.02 -4.04 -0.50
N ASP A 32 -30.00 -4.20 -1.38
CA ASP A 32 -29.90 -5.02 -2.59
C ASP A 32 -29.78 -4.21 -3.89
N GLU A 33 -29.79 -2.88 -3.82
CA GLU A 33 -29.76 -2.00 -5.00
C GLU A 33 -28.48 -1.17 -5.05
N PHE A 34 -27.52 -1.56 -5.91
CA PHE A 34 -26.23 -0.89 -6.03
C PHE A 34 -26.23 0.11 -7.18
N ARG A 35 -26.98 1.20 -7.02
CA ARG A 35 -27.22 2.16 -8.11
C ARG A 35 -26.80 3.57 -7.73
N TYR A 36 -26.18 4.23 -8.69
CA TYR A 36 -25.96 5.67 -8.68
C TYR A 36 -26.34 6.20 -10.06
N SER A 37 -27.28 7.14 -10.12
CA SER A 37 -27.92 7.59 -11.37
C SER A 37 -26.93 8.19 -12.37
N GLN A 38 -25.81 8.69 -11.88
CA GLN A 38 -24.74 9.30 -12.67
C GLN A 38 -23.57 8.34 -12.93
N ALA A 39 -23.63 7.08 -12.46
CA ALA A 39 -22.59 6.11 -12.76
C ALA A 39 -22.64 5.70 -14.25
N ILE A 40 -21.47 5.52 -14.83
CA ILE A 40 -21.31 5.17 -16.25
C ILE A 40 -20.59 3.82 -16.41
N THR A 41 -20.82 3.13 -17.51
CA THR A 41 -20.04 1.95 -17.90
C THR A 41 -19.23 2.26 -19.15
N GLN A 42 -18.04 1.67 -19.30
CA GLN A 42 -17.22 1.90 -20.49
C GLN A 42 -17.81 1.18 -21.70
N PRO A 43 -17.68 1.75 -22.91
CA PRO A 43 -18.17 1.13 -24.15
C PRO A 43 -17.17 0.09 -24.68
N THR A 44 -16.76 -0.87 -23.84
CA THR A 44 -15.70 -1.84 -24.13
C THR A 44 -16.21 -3.20 -24.61
N GLY A 45 -17.51 -3.33 -24.86
CA GLY A 45 -18.15 -4.59 -25.24
C GLY A 45 -18.29 -5.54 -24.05
N GLY A 46 -19.49 -5.59 -23.48
CA GLY A 46 -19.80 -6.38 -22.29
C GLY A 46 -21.22 -6.11 -21.83
N LEU A 47 -21.62 -6.76 -20.74
CA LEU A 47 -22.89 -6.50 -20.08
C LEU A 47 -22.66 -5.75 -18.78
N PRO A 48 -23.50 -4.76 -18.42
CA PRO A 48 -23.50 -4.19 -17.08
C PRO A 48 -23.54 -5.30 -16.03
N ILE A 49 -22.70 -5.17 -15.01
CA ILE A 49 -22.73 -6.08 -13.88
C ILE A 49 -24.10 -5.99 -13.18
N THR A 50 -24.61 -7.12 -12.69
CA THR A 50 -25.89 -7.17 -12.00
C THR A 50 -25.73 -6.94 -10.51
N ASP A 51 -26.79 -6.48 -9.84
CA ASP A 51 -26.80 -6.32 -8.38
C ASP A 51 -26.44 -7.62 -7.64
N VAL A 52 -26.85 -8.79 -8.16
CA VAL A 52 -26.47 -10.11 -7.64
C VAL A 52 -24.94 -10.31 -7.59
N HIS A 53 -24.21 -9.88 -8.63
CA HIS A 53 -22.76 -10.04 -8.68
C HIS A 53 -22.06 -9.05 -7.75
N LEU A 54 -22.61 -7.85 -7.56
CA LEU A 54 -22.11 -6.87 -6.59
C LEU A 54 -22.35 -7.35 -5.15
N LYS A 55 -23.49 -8.00 -4.90
CA LYS A 55 -23.79 -8.64 -3.62
C LYS A 55 -22.80 -9.76 -3.28
N GLN A 56 -22.41 -10.57 -4.27
CA GLN A 56 -21.36 -11.59 -4.12
C GLN A 56 -20.00 -11.01 -3.70
N LEU A 57 -19.69 -9.76 -4.06
CA LEU A 57 -18.51 -9.05 -3.54
C LEU A 57 -18.75 -8.53 -2.12
N ARG A 58 -19.91 -7.92 -1.89
CA ARG A 58 -20.24 -7.22 -0.64
C ARG A 58 -20.34 -8.16 0.54
N GLU A 59 -21.11 -9.25 0.43
CA GLU A 59 -21.44 -10.11 1.56
C GLU A 59 -20.20 -10.66 2.28
N PRO A 60 -19.20 -11.27 1.59
CA PRO A 60 -18.02 -11.79 2.28
C PRO A 60 -17.21 -10.68 2.98
N ILE A 61 -17.12 -9.50 2.37
CA ILE A 61 -16.39 -8.36 2.96
C ILE A 61 -17.10 -7.84 4.21
N VAL A 62 -18.42 -7.72 4.19
CA VAL A 62 -19.21 -7.29 5.37
C VAL A 62 -19.14 -8.35 6.48
N ILE A 63 -19.23 -9.64 6.14
CA ILE A 63 -19.06 -10.74 7.10
C ILE A 63 -17.68 -10.68 7.75
N SER A 64 -16.62 -10.49 6.94
CA SER A 64 -15.26 -10.32 7.43
C SER A 64 -15.13 -9.10 8.32
N ALA A 65 -15.68 -7.95 7.91
CA ALA A 65 -15.64 -6.73 8.71
C ALA A 65 -16.26 -6.94 10.10
N ARG A 66 -17.43 -7.63 10.16
CA ARG A 66 -18.09 -7.98 11.42
C ARG A 66 -17.28 -8.96 12.27
N LYS A 67 -16.70 -9.98 11.65
CA LYS A 67 -15.80 -10.95 12.30
C LYS A 67 -14.64 -10.25 13.03
N TYR A 68 -14.10 -9.18 12.45
CA TYR A 68 -13.01 -8.41 13.05
C TYR A 68 -13.44 -7.25 13.94
N GLY A 69 -14.75 -7.01 14.14
CA GLY A 69 -15.26 -6.09 15.16
C GLY A 69 -15.94 -4.82 14.63
N PHE A 70 -16.03 -4.60 13.31
CA PHE A 70 -16.80 -3.49 12.75
C PHE A 70 -18.32 -3.75 12.82
N PRO A 71 -19.18 -2.73 12.97
CA PRO A 71 -18.88 -1.31 13.24
C PRO A 71 -18.54 -1.00 14.71
N GLY A 72 -18.47 -2.01 15.58
CA GLY A 72 -18.27 -1.85 17.01
C GLY A 72 -16.85 -1.40 17.41
N SER A 73 -16.32 -2.00 18.48
CA SER A 73 -15.02 -1.63 19.05
C SER A 73 -13.85 -1.82 18.06
N ARG A 74 -12.70 -1.22 18.40
CA ARG A 74 -11.43 -1.35 17.66
C ARG A 74 -11.21 -2.80 17.16
N PRO A 75 -10.90 -2.99 15.87
CA PRO A 75 -10.86 -4.33 15.33
C PRO A 75 -9.74 -5.17 15.95
N SER A 76 -10.00 -6.47 16.09
CA SER A 76 -9.08 -7.42 16.73
C SER A 76 -7.77 -7.56 15.95
N SER A 77 -7.84 -7.52 14.63
CA SER A 77 -6.68 -7.47 13.75
C SER A 77 -7.04 -6.81 12.41
N PHE A 78 -6.41 -5.67 12.10
CA PHE A 78 -6.57 -5.01 10.80
C PHE A 78 -5.93 -5.81 9.66
N LEU A 79 -4.81 -6.48 9.92
CA LEU A 79 -4.08 -7.22 8.89
C LEU A 79 -4.86 -8.46 8.45
N ASP A 80 -5.47 -9.18 9.39
CA ASP A 80 -6.25 -10.37 9.07
C ASP A 80 -7.57 -10.01 8.37
N PHE A 81 -8.22 -8.92 8.78
CA PHE A 81 -9.34 -8.34 8.02
C PHE A 81 -8.94 -8.02 6.58
N GLU A 82 -7.82 -7.31 6.37
CA GLU A 82 -7.36 -6.98 5.03
C GLU A 82 -6.98 -8.20 4.20
N LEU A 83 -6.46 -9.25 4.82
CA LEU A 83 -6.15 -10.50 4.16
C LEU A 83 -7.43 -11.15 3.62
N GLU A 84 -8.50 -11.25 4.41
CA GLU A 84 -9.78 -11.81 3.94
C GLU A 84 -10.43 -10.97 2.85
N VAL A 85 -10.30 -9.64 2.92
CA VAL A 85 -10.73 -8.75 1.83
C VAL A 85 -9.88 -8.99 0.58
N ALA A 86 -8.56 -9.14 0.72
CA ALA A 86 -7.66 -9.45 -0.38
C ALA A 86 -8.03 -10.79 -1.06
N GLU A 87 -8.31 -11.82 -0.27
CA GLU A 87 -8.76 -13.13 -0.76
C GLU A 87 -10.09 -13.03 -1.51
N THR A 88 -11.06 -12.27 -0.97
CA THR A 88 -12.35 -12.03 -1.62
C THR A 88 -12.16 -11.33 -2.97
N LEU A 89 -11.36 -10.26 -3.01
CA LEU A 89 -11.06 -9.51 -4.23
C LEU A 89 -10.32 -10.36 -5.26
N ALA A 90 -9.46 -11.29 -4.83
CA ALA A 90 -8.74 -12.20 -5.70
C ALA A 90 -9.63 -13.26 -6.36
N GLN A 91 -10.77 -13.59 -5.73
CA GLN A 91 -11.71 -14.60 -6.21
C GLN A 91 -12.87 -14.01 -7.01
N TRP A 92 -13.18 -12.73 -6.82
CA TRP A 92 -14.30 -12.07 -7.49
C TRP A 92 -13.98 -11.82 -8.98
N SER A 93 -14.48 -12.72 -9.83
CA SER A 93 -14.15 -12.80 -11.26
C SER A 93 -14.32 -11.51 -12.07
N PRO A 94 -15.21 -10.55 -11.77
CA PRO A 94 -15.32 -9.30 -12.55
C PRO A 94 -14.06 -8.43 -12.51
N LEU A 95 -13.21 -8.58 -11.49
CA LEU A 95 -11.93 -7.88 -11.41
C LEU A 95 -10.82 -8.53 -12.23
N TRP A 96 -11.05 -9.74 -12.78
CA TRP A 96 -10.02 -10.56 -13.39
C TRP A 96 -10.41 -11.05 -14.78
N LYS A 97 -9.39 -11.34 -15.59
CA LYS A 97 -9.49 -12.07 -16.86
C LYS A 97 -9.04 -13.52 -16.62
N ALA A 98 -9.36 -14.41 -17.56
CA ALA A 98 -9.11 -15.85 -17.46
C ALA A 98 -7.65 -16.24 -17.15
N GLN A 99 -6.67 -15.38 -17.48
CA GLN A 99 -5.24 -15.61 -17.25
C GLN A 99 -4.70 -15.00 -15.94
N GLY A 100 -5.57 -14.66 -14.98
CA GLY A 100 -5.15 -14.03 -13.71
C GLY A 100 -4.67 -12.59 -13.87
N GLN A 101 -4.93 -11.97 -15.02
CA GLN A 101 -4.68 -10.55 -15.26
C GLN A 101 -5.87 -9.71 -14.78
N PRO A 102 -5.67 -8.51 -14.21
CA PRO A 102 -6.78 -7.63 -13.85
C PRO A 102 -7.59 -7.23 -15.10
N SER A 103 -8.90 -7.04 -14.93
CA SER A 103 -9.77 -6.46 -15.96
C SER A 103 -9.43 -4.98 -16.19
N GLY A 104 -9.80 -4.45 -17.36
CA GLY A 104 -9.60 -3.02 -17.65
C GLY A 104 -10.35 -2.11 -16.68
N GLU A 105 -11.51 -2.56 -16.20
CA GLU A 105 -12.32 -1.89 -15.18
C GLU A 105 -11.56 -1.80 -13.84
N ALA A 106 -10.99 -2.92 -13.40
CA ALA A 106 -10.24 -3.00 -12.13
C ALA A 106 -8.99 -2.12 -12.07
N LEU A 107 -8.50 -1.61 -13.22
CA LEU A 107 -7.37 -0.69 -13.28
C LEU A 107 -7.78 0.79 -13.21
N ARG A 108 -9.08 1.10 -13.25
CA ARG A 108 -9.60 2.48 -13.26
C ARG A 108 -9.98 2.93 -11.87
N ASN A 109 -9.54 4.13 -11.49
CA ASN A 109 -9.91 4.73 -10.21
C ASN A 109 -11.43 4.87 -10.06
N ASP A 110 -12.14 5.25 -11.11
CA ASP A 110 -13.58 5.48 -11.07
C ASP A 110 -14.39 4.21 -10.74
N CYS A 111 -13.90 3.03 -11.12
CA CYS A 111 -14.45 1.73 -10.72
C CYS A 111 -14.31 1.52 -9.20
N TRP A 112 -13.16 1.87 -8.64
CA TRP A 112 -12.91 1.74 -7.21
C TRP A 112 -13.64 2.79 -6.38
N THR A 113 -13.86 3.99 -6.93
CA THR A 113 -14.79 4.96 -6.36
C THR A 113 -16.17 4.33 -6.21
N PHE A 114 -16.73 3.76 -7.29
CA PHE A 114 -18.03 3.10 -7.25
C PHE A 114 -18.09 1.96 -6.21
N ILE A 115 -17.11 1.04 -6.22
CA ILE A 115 -17.06 -0.05 -5.24
C ILE A 115 -17.03 0.51 -3.80
N THR A 116 -16.29 1.58 -3.56
CA THR A 116 -16.13 2.14 -2.22
C THR A 116 -17.37 2.90 -1.75
N VAL A 117 -17.96 3.76 -2.58
CA VAL A 117 -19.02 4.69 -2.16
C VAL A 117 -20.44 4.16 -2.40
N VAL A 118 -20.61 3.14 -3.24
CA VAL A 118 -21.92 2.55 -3.55
C VAL A 118 -22.02 1.12 -3.01
N VAL A 119 -21.00 0.29 -3.24
CA VAL A 119 -21.07 -1.14 -2.89
C VAL A 119 -20.68 -1.41 -1.44
N LEU A 120 -19.67 -0.70 -0.92
CA LEU A 120 -19.11 -0.89 0.43
C LEU A 120 -18.99 0.41 1.25
N PRO A 121 -19.98 1.33 1.23
CA PRO A 121 -19.87 2.63 1.88
C PRO A 121 -19.73 2.51 3.41
N ASP A 122 -20.49 1.61 4.01
CA ASP A 122 -20.43 1.26 5.42
C ASP A 122 -19.04 0.77 5.83
N VAL A 123 -18.51 -0.26 5.17
CA VAL A 123 -17.21 -0.83 5.53
C VAL A 123 -16.09 0.21 5.37
N ALA A 124 -16.17 1.06 4.34
CA ALA A 124 -15.24 2.16 4.15
C ALA A 124 -15.31 3.18 5.30
N LEU A 125 -16.51 3.53 5.76
CA LEU A 125 -16.75 4.49 6.84
C LEU A 125 -16.45 3.93 8.23
N TRP A 126 -16.75 2.65 8.49
CA TRP A 126 -16.37 1.97 9.73
C TRP A 126 -14.85 1.97 9.89
N ARG A 127 -14.14 1.76 8.78
CA ARG A 127 -12.69 1.77 8.77
C ARG A 127 -12.10 3.17 8.86
N TRP A 128 -12.69 4.12 8.15
CA TRP A 128 -12.24 5.50 8.08
C TRP A 128 -13.40 6.44 8.40
N PRO A 129 -13.70 6.66 9.69
CA PRO A 129 -14.77 7.58 10.08
C PRO A 129 -14.47 8.98 9.55
N ALA A 130 -15.48 9.60 8.92
CA ALA A 130 -15.39 10.99 8.52
C ALA A 130 -15.41 11.88 9.76
N LYS A 131 -14.62 12.96 9.73
CA LYS A 131 -14.81 14.06 10.68
C LYS A 131 -15.95 14.93 10.16
N THR A 132 -16.98 15.11 10.98
CA THR A 132 -18.18 15.88 10.63
C THR A 132 -18.14 17.32 11.13
N ASP A 133 -17.20 17.65 12.03
CA ASP A 133 -17.17 18.93 12.74
C ASP A 133 -16.32 20.00 12.04
N GLU A 134 -15.93 19.76 10.79
CA GLU A 134 -15.09 20.66 9.97
C GLU A 134 -15.95 21.35 8.88
N ASP A 135 -15.55 22.55 8.44
CA ASP A 135 -16.23 23.29 7.35
C ASP A 135 -16.35 22.48 6.04
N GLU A 136 -15.48 21.47 5.89
CA GLU A 136 -15.47 20.51 4.80
C GLU A 136 -15.51 19.08 5.36
N PRO A 137 -16.71 18.45 5.45
CA PRO A 137 -16.86 17.09 5.97
C PRO A 137 -15.92 16.09 5.29
N GLY A 138 -15.21 15.32 6.10
CA GLY A 138 -14.31 14.26 5.64
C GLY A 138 -12.91 14.72 5.18
N GLY A 139 -12.61 16.01 5.02
CA GLY A 139 -11.25 16.52 4.72
C GLY A 139 -10.50 15.85 3.54
N ARG A 140 -9.29 16.33 3.22
CA ARG A 140 -8.54 15.82 2.04
C ARG A 140 -8.10 14.36 2.19
N SER A 141 -7.67 13.96 3.38
CA SER A 141 -7.13 12.62 3.63
C SER A 141 -8.21 11.55 3.48
N TRP A 142 -9.39 11.77 4.05
CA TRP A 142 -10.47 10.78 3.98
C TRP A 142 -11.15 10.77 2.61
N LYS A 143 -11.25 11.90 1.90
CA LYS A 143 -11.68 11.90 0.49
C LYS A 143 -10.80 10.98 -0.38
N GLY A 144 -9.49 11.01 -0.17
CA GLY A 144 -8.54 10.10 -0.85
C GLY A 144 -8.68 8.61 -0.49
N ARG A 145 -9.41 8.27 0.58
CA ARG A 145 -9.73 6.88 0.97
C ARG A 145 -11.07 6.41 0.39
N MET A 146 -11.94 7.34 0.00
CA MET A 146 -13.24 7.06 -0.61
C MET A 146 -13.18 7.03 -2.14
N VAL A 147 -12.45 7.98 -2.74
CA VAL A 147 -12.24 8.05 -4.20
C VAL A 147 -11.13 7.10 -4.61
N GLY A 148 -11.26 6.49 -5.79
CA GLY A 148 -10.22 5.66 -6.39
C GLY A 148 -8.87 6.37 -6.50
N GLY A 149 -7.81 5.62 -6.27
CA GLY A 149 -6.42 6.06 -6.28
C GLY A 149 -5.56 5.16 -5.41
N THR A 150 -4.31 5.57 -5.18
CA THR A 150 -3.35 4.80 -4.39
C THR A 150 -3.75 4.62 -2.92
N ARG A 151 -4.56 5.54 -2.38
CA ARG A 151 -5.02 5.54 -0.98
C ARG A 151 -6.45 5.02 -0.80
N ASN A 152 -7.16 4.72 -1.89
CA ASN A 152 -8.52 4.21 -1.82
C ASN A 152 -8.59 2.93 -0.99
N THR A 153 -9.61 2.84 -0.15
CA THR A 153 -9.75 1.80 0.88
C THR A 153 -9.62 0.38 0.34
N PHE A 154 -10.24 0.08 -0.80
CA PHE A 154 -10.27 -1.27 -1.37
C PHE A 154 -9.30 -1.42 -2.53
N GLN A 155 -9.10 -0.39 -3.36
CA GLN A 155 -8.15 -0.44 -4.47
C GLN A 155 -6.74 -0.71 -4.00
N ARG A 156 -6.34 -0.11 -2.86
CA ARG A 156 -5.02 -0.38 -2.30
C ARG A 156 -4.83 -1.86 -1.96
N ILE A 157 -5.87 -2.53 -1.45
CA ILE A 157 -5.85 -3.97 -1.13
C ILE A 157 -5.78 -4.78 -2.42
N PHE A 158 -6.57 -4.43 -3.43
CA PHE A 158 -6.49 -5.06 -4.75
C PHE A 158 -5.11 -4.92 -5.39
N ARG A 159 -4.47 -3.75 -5.28
CA ARG A 159 -3.09 -3.55 -5.74
C ARG A 159 -2.11 -4.45 -4.98
N ARG A 160 -2.35 -4.75 -3.70
CA ARG A 160 -1.57 -5.76 -2.95
C ARG A 160 -1.72 -7.14 -3.57
N VAL A 161 -2.95 -7.56 -3.89
CA VAL A 161 -3.21 -8.83 -4.57
C VAL A 161 -2.45 -8.88 -5.89
N MET A 162 -2.60 -7.87 -6.74
CA MET A 162 -1.94 -7.83 -8.05
C MET A 162 -0.41 -7.95 -7.98
N CYS A 163 0.21 -7.35 -6.98
CA CYS A 163 1.67 -7.23 -6.90
C CYS A 163 2.33 -8.28 -6.00
N LEU A 164 1.65 -8.79 -4.98
CA LEU A 164 2.25 -9.59 -3.89
C LEU A 164 1.60 -10.97 -3.68
N ASP A 165 0.55 -11.30 -4.42
CA ASP A 165 0.07 -12.68 -4.48
C ASP A 165 1.18 -13.56 -5.08
N ARG A 166 1.66 -14.59 -4.37
CA ARG A 166 2.71 -15.50 -4.87
C ARG A 166 2.21 -16.50 -5.90
N GLY A 167 0.89 -16.64 -6.05
CA GLY A 167 0.23 -17.43 -7.08
C GLY A 167 -0.42 -18.68 -6.53
N MET A 168 -1.35 -19.24 -7.30
CA MET A 168 -2.17 -20.39 -6.88
C MET A 168 -1.34 -21.61 -6.46
N ASP A 169 -0.22 -21.84 -7.13
CA ASP A 169 0.62 -23.02 -6.89
C ASP A 169 1.63 -22.83 -5.73
N HIS A 170 1.69 -21.63 -5.15
CA HIS A 170 2.62 -21.35 -4.06
C HIS A 170 2.02 -21.78 -2.70
N PRO A 171 2.72 -22.59 -1.89
CA PRO A 171 2.17 -23.15 -0.64
C PRO A 171 1.79 -22.06 0.38
N ASP A 172 2.52 -20.94 0.38
CA ASP A 172 2.19 -19.75 1.16
C ASP A 172 1.80 -18.58 0.24
N ARG A 173 0.78 -18.80 -0.61
CA ARG A 173 0.27 -17.83 -1.60
C ARG A 173 0.14 -16.41 -1.05
N TRP A 174 -0.43 -16.31 0.15
CA TRP A 174 -0.81 -15.04 0.79
C TRP A 174 0.21 -14.49 1.80
N GLY A 175 1.34 -15.16 2.01
CA GLY A 175 2.23 -14.81 3.12
C GLY A 175 2.80 -13.40 3.07
N LEU A 176 3.06 -12.86 1.87
CA LEU A 176 3.49 -11.46 1.73
C LEU A 176 2.38 -10.49 2.17
N ILE A 177 1.13 -10.76 1.77
CA ILE A 177 -0.02 -9.91 2.14
C ILE A 177 -0.32 -10.04 3.64
N ARG A 178 -0.15 -11.23 4.21
CA ARG A 178 -0.31 -11.48 5.66
C ARG A 178 0.71 -10.73 6.51
N GLN A 179 1.97 -10.63 6.05
CA GLN A 179 3.09 -10.15 6.86
C GLN A 179 3.47 -8.69 6.62
N LEU A 180 3.29 -8.16 5.41
CA LEU A 180 3.65 -6.79 5.07
C LEU A 180 2.58 -5.82 5.57
N GLN A 181 2.99 -4.79 6.32
CA GLN A 181 2.11 -3.72 6.78
C GLN A 181 1.79 -2.71 5.64
N GLU A 182 0.86 -1.80 5.89
CA GLU A 182 0.47 -0.74 4.94
C GLU A 182 1.67 0.12 4.48
N ASP A 183 2.54 0.48 5.41
CA ASP A 183 3.73 1.29 5.11
C ASP A 183 4.79 0.49 4.35
N ASP A 184 4.95 -0.80 4.68
CA ASP A 184 5.86 -1.71 3.97
C ASP A 184 5.43 -1.83 2.49
N PHE A 185 4.12 -1.99 2.26
CA PHE A 185 3.55 -2.05 0.91
C PHE A 185 3.73 -0.75 0.14
N SER A 186 3.47 0.39 0.79
CA SER A 186 3.68 1.71 0.15
C SER A 186 5.14 1.89 -0.25
N ALA A 187 6.08 1.47 0.60
CA ALA A 187 7.51 1.53 0.31
C ALA A 187 7.93 0.64 -0.88
N ILE A 188 7.24 -0.48 -1.12
CA ILE A 188 7.44 -1.38 -2.27
C ILE A 188 6.79 -0.80 -3.53
N LEU A 189 5.54 -0.36 -3.46
CA LEU A 189 4.78 0.04 -4.65
C LEU A 189 5.08 1.44 -5.18
N GLU A 190 5.50 2.39 -4.34
CA GLU A 190 5.76 3.77 -4.74
C GLU A 190 7.08 3.93 -5.51
N ARG A 191 7.75 2.84 -5.89
CA ARG A 191 9.01 2.86 -6.65
C ARG A 191 8.75 2.55 -8.13
N PRO A 192 8.67 3.57 -9.00
CA PRO A 192 8.40 3.36 -10.42
C PRO A 192 9.45 2.45 -11.05
N GLY A 193 8.99 1.44 -11.80
CA GLY A 193 9.83 0.46 -12.50
C GLY A 193 10.05 -0.87 -11.75
N LEU A 194 9.79 -0.93 -10.43
CA LEU A 194 9.95 -2.16 -9.66
C LEU A 194 8.60 -2.83 -9.32
N SER A 195 7.57 -2.01 -9.08
CA SER A 195 6.25 -2.47 -8.65
C SER A 195 5.28 -2.81 -9.79
N SER A 196 5.64 -2.44 -11.03
CA SER A 196 4.82 -2.69 -12.23
C SER A 196 4.88 -4.14 -12.71
N ASN A 197 5.80 -4.95 -12.16
CA ASN A 197 5.94 -6.37 -12.46
C ASN A 197 5.78 -7.18 -11.16
N ARG A 198 4.83 -8.12 -11.17
CA ARG A 198 4.50 -8.97 -10.03
C ARG A 198 5.70 -9.81 -9.56
N GLU A 199 6.47 -10.38 -10.48
CA GLU A 199 7.60 -11.24 -10.10
C GLU A 199 8.71 -10.46 -9.40
N ILE A 200 8.95 -9.22 -9.83
CA ILE A 200 9.90 -8.31 -9.16
C ILE A 200 9.35 -7.91 -7.79
N ALA A 201 8.07 -7.53 -7.71
CA ALA A 201 7.43 -7.11 -6.47
C ALA A 201 7.38 -8.23 -5.41
N VAL A 202 7.06 -9.47 -5.81
CA VAL A 202 7.11 -10.65 -4.95
C VAL A 202 8.53 -10.86 -4.43
N CYS A 203 9.53 -10.88 -5.32
CA CYS A 203 10.92 -11.09 -4.93
C CYS A 203 11.43 -9.99 -3.98
N LEU A 204 11.04 -8.73 -4.22
CA LEU A 204 11.39 -7.62 -3.35
C LEU A 204 10.70 -7.72 -1.99
N GLY A 205 9.43 -8.15 -1.96
CA GLY A 205 8.68 -8.36 -0.73
C GLY A 205 9.26 -9.50 0.12
N GLU A 206 9.67 -10.60 -0.52
CA GLU A 206 10.33 -11.72 0.16
C GLU A 206 11.66 -11.30 0.77
N GLU A 207 12.49 -10.60 -0.02
CA GLU A 207 13.80 -10.16 0.48
C GLU A 207 13.67 -9.11 1.56
N TYR A 208 12.66 -8.23 1.47
CA TYR A 208 12.39 -7.26 2.52
C TYR A 208 12.00 -7.92 3.84
N LEU A 209 11.16 -8.97 3.82
CA LEU A 209 10.84 -9.74 5.03
C LEU A 209 12.08 -10.49 5.57
N ALA A 210 12.87 -11.09 4.69
CA ALA A 210 14.10 -11.77 5.06
C ALA A 210 15.11 -10.79 5.71
N MET A 211 15.28 -9.59 5.15
CA MET A 211 16.10 -8.53 5.74
C MET A 211 15.56 -8.08 7.10
N LYS A 212 14.24 -7.90 7.25
CA LYS A 212 13.63 -7.55 8.55
C LYS A 212 13.93 -8.59 9.62
N GLN A 213 13.95 -9.87 9.24
CA GLN A 213 14.30 -10.97 10.13
C GLN A 213 15.81 -10.97 10.47
N ARG A 214 16.69 -10.81 9.46
CA ARG A 214 18.15 -10.77 9.68
C ARG A 214 18.59 -9.59 10.54
N LEU A 215 17.91 -8.45 10.40
CA LEU A 215 18.19 -7.21 11.12
C LEU A 215 17.17 -6.94 12.25
N SER A 216 16.64 -7.99 12.88
CA SER A 216 15.61 -7.86 13.93
C SER A 216 16.08 -6.99 15.10
N GLU A 217 17.35 -7.12 15.48
CA GLU A 217 17.97 -6.42 16.61
C GLU A 217 18.26 -4.94 16.34
N LEU A 218 18.21 -4.51 15.08
CA LEU A 218 18.46 -3.12 14.71
C LEU A 218 17.19 -2.27 14.81
N SER A 219 17.35 -0.95 14.82
CA SER A 219 16.19 -0.05 14.81
C SER A 219 15.44 -0.10 13.47
N ALA A 220 14.14 0.19 13.50
CA ALA A 220 13.34 0.30 12.28
C ALA A 220 13.89 1.31 11.28
N ALA A 221 14.49 2.41 11.77
CA ALA A 221 15.10 3.43 10.93
C ALA A 221 16.30 2.89 10.13
N VAL A 222 17.12 2.02 10.74
CA VAL A 222 18.26 1.38 10.07
C VAL A 222 17.77 0.41 8.99
N ARG A 223 16.79 -0.45 9.31
CA ARG A 223 16.17 -1.35 8.33
C ARG A 223 15.57 -0.60 7.14
N GLN A 224 14.92 0.53 7.40
CA GLN A 224 14.35 1.39 6.36
C GLN A 224 15.43 2.03 5.48
N ASP A 225 16.59 2.39 6.03
CA ASP A 225 17.70 2.90 5.23
C ASP A 225 18.29 1.80 4.34
N VAL A 226 18.56 0.60 4.88
CA VAL A 226 19.03 -0.56 4.09
C VAL A 226 18.09 -0.83 2.91
N TYR A 227 16.78 -0.95 3.20
CA TYR A 227 15.77 -1.13 2.16
C TYR A 227 15.84 -0.02 1.09
N ARG A 228 15.93 1.23 1.52
CA ARG A 228 15.99 2.39 0.62
C ARG A 228 17.24 2.38 -0.26
N GLN A 229 18.41 2.04 0.28
CA GLN A 229 19.64 1.99 -0.51
C GLN A 229 19.64 0.81 -1.48
N ALA A 230 19.24 -0.39 -1.01
CA ALA A 230 19.12 -1.57 -1.86
C ALA A 230 18.16 -1.33 -3.03
N THR A 231 16.99 -0.76 -2.75
CA THR A 231 15.98 -0.47 -3.79
C THR A 231 16.48 0.58 -4.80
N LYS A 232 17.28 1.56 -4.37
CA LYS A 232 17.94 2.50 -5.30
C LYS A 232 18.95 1.79 -6.20
N ALA A 233 19.77 0.89 -5.66
CA ALA A 233 20.75 0.13 -6.43
C ALA A 233 20.06 -0.78 -7.45
N ILE A 234 19.00 -1.50 -7.05
CA ILE A 234 18.19 -2.34 -7.93
C ILE A 234 17.59 -1.50 -9.07
N ARG A 235 17.03 -0.33 -8.74
CA ARG A 235 16.46 0.57 -9.76
C ARG A 235 17.52 1.09 -10.72
N ALA A 236 18.70 1.45 -10.23
CA ALA A 236 19.81 1.90 -11.06
C ALA A 236 20.27 0.78 -12.02
N TYR A 237 20.35 -0.46 -11.54
CA TYR A 237 20.63 -1.62 -12.38
C TYR A 237 19.55 -1.84 -13.45
N GLY A 238 18.28 -1.68 -13.06
CA GLY A 238 17.11 -1.81 -13.95
C GLY A 238 17.07 -0.81 -15.12
N VAL A 239 17.89 0.27 -15.08
CA VAL A 239 18.05 1.19 -16.21
C VAL A 239 18.89 0.56 -17.34
N VAL A 240 19.86 -0.28 -16.98
CA VAL A 240 20.78 -0.91 -17.93
C VAL A 240 20.25 -2.26 -18.39
N GLN A 241 19.65 -3.03 -17.48
CA GLN A 241 19.14 -4.35 -17.78
C GLN A 241 17.68 -4.49 -17.35
N PRO A 242 16.77 -4.86 -18.27
CA PRO A 242 15.37 -5.10 -17.94
C PRO A 242 15.24 -6.28 -16.97
N LEU A 243 14.81 -5.98 -15.75
CA LEU A 243 14.68 -6.95 -14.65
C LEU A 243 13.58 -7.99 -14.92
N ASP A 244 12.57 -7.61 -15.68
CA ASP A 244 11.44 -8.43 -16.09
C ASP A 244 11.80 -9.47 -17.16
N LEU A 245 12.85 -9.23 -17.94
CA LEU A 245 13.40 -10.20 -18.91
C LEU A 245 14.49 -11.08 -18.31
N MET A 246 14.89 -10.84 -17.05
CA MET A 246 15.90 -11.62 -16.37
C MET A 246 15.34 -12.97 -15.90
N PRO A 247 16.08 -14.09 -16.06
CA PRO A 247 15.68 -15.38 -15.48
C PRO A 247 15.44 -15.28 -13.98
N ALA A 248 14.43 -15.98 -13.48
CA ALA A 248 13.98 -15.87 -12.08
C ALA A 248 15.11 -16.01 -11.06
N GLY A 249 15.98 -17.03 -11.20
CA GLY A 249 17.10 -17.24 -10.28
C GLY A 249 18.11 -16.09 -10.27
N ASN A 250 18.41 -15.50 -11.43
CA ASN A 250 19.32 -14.35 -11.53
C ASN A 250 18.68 -13.10 -10.91
N ARG A 251 17.38 -12.89 -11.15
CA ARG A 251 16.63 -11.76 -10.58
C ARG A 251 16.60 -11.85 -9.05
N THR A 252 16.30 -13.02 -8.51
CA THR A 252 16.31 -13.26 -7.06
C THR A 252 17.68 -13.00 -6.46
N ARG A 253 18.73 -13.51 -7.08
CA ARG A 253 20.10 -13.30 -6.63
C ARG A 253 20.50 -11.83 -6.67
N LEU A 254 20.18 -11.11 -7.75
CA LEU A 254 20.45 -9.68 -7.87
C LEU A 254 19.80 -8.88 -6.73
N ILE A 255 18.53 -9.16 -6.44
CA ILE A 255 17.80 -8.48 -5.36
C ILE A 255 18.43 -8.82 -4.00
N GLN A 256 18.72 -10.09 -3.73
CA GLN A 256 19.40 -10.53 -2.51
C GLN A 256 20.77 -9.88 -2.32
N ASP A 257 21.61 -9.90 -3.35
CA ASP A 257 22.97 -9.35 -3.32
C ASP A 257 22.93 -7.83 -3.08
N ALA A 258 21.93 -7.13 -3.64
CA ALA A 258 21.75 -5.70 -3.40
C ALA A 258 21.42 -5.39 -1.93
N PHE A 259 20.60 -6.20 -1.26
CA PHE A 259 20.31 -6.02 0.17
C PHE A 259 21.52 -6.37 1.04
N ARG A 260 22.12 -7.54 0.80
CA ARG A 260 23.30 -8.02 1.55
C ARG A 260 24.45 -7.05 1.52
N ARG A 261 24.72 -6.42 0.37
CA ARG A 261 25.74 -5.38 0.25
C ARG A 261 25.60 -4.28 1.31
N TYR A 262 24.38 -3.76 1.49
CA TYR A 262 24.13 -2.68 2.45
C TYR A 262 24.02 -3.20 3.90
N GLU A 263 23.71 -4.48 4.10
CA GLU A 263 23.80 -5.13 5.41
C GLU A 263 25.25 -5.29 5.86
N ASP A 264 26.13 -5.73 4.96
CA ASP A 264 27.56 -5.90 5.23
C ASP A 264 28.22 -4.55 5.56
N GLU A 265 27.83 -3.48 4.86
CA GLU A 265 28.28 -2.10 5.15
C GLU A 265 27.95 -1.65 6.59
N LEU A 266 26.87 -2.16 7.22
CA LEU A 266 26.55 -1.87 8.62
C LEU A 266 27.48 -2.59 9.60
N THR A 267 27.89 -3.81 9.26
CA THR A 267 28.82 -4.60 10.10
C THR A 267 30.28 -4.16 9.97
N ALA A 268 30.62 -3.52 8.84
CA ALA A 268 31.96 -2.99 8.58
C ALA A 268 32.26 -1.68 9.35
N VAL A 269 31.28 -1.08 10.03
CA VAL A 269 31.52 0.06 10.94
C VAL A 269 32.02 -0.48 12.28
N PRO A 270 33.29 -0.23 12.69
CA PRO A 270 33.78 -0.69 13.98
C PRO A 270 33.00 -0.04 15.13
N PRO A 271 32.80 -0.73 16.27
CA PRO A 271 32.15 -0.15 17.43
C PRO A 271 32.93 1.09 17.84
N SER A 272 32.27 2.24 17.86
CA SER A 272 32.85 3.49 18.37
C SER A 272 33.39 3.24 19.77
N THR A 273 34.70 3.40 19.92
CA THR A 273 35.42 3.37 21.18
C THR A 273 34.67 4.26 22.20
N PRO A 274 34.37 3.78 23.41
CA PRO A 274 33.83 4.66 24.44
C PRO A 274 34.90 5.72 24.75
N ASP A 275 34.53 7.00 24.65
CA ASP A 275 35.41 8.12 24.94
C ASP A 275 36.04 7.95 26.33
N PRO A 276 37.37 8.04 26.46
CA PRO A 276 38.02 7.96 27.76
C PRO A 276 37.65 9.20 28.57
N ILE A 277 37.18 8.93 29.79
CA ILE A 277 36.92 9.88 30.86
C ILE A 277 38.10 10.86 30.99
N ALA A 278 37.83 12.15 30.81
CA ALA A 278 38.66 13.22 31.31
C ALA A 278 37.90 13.96 32.42
N SER A 279 38.38 13.80 33.65
CA SER A 279 37.96 14.55 34.82
C SER A 279 38.80 15.82 35.00
N ILE A 280 38.20 16.82 35.67
CA ILE A 280 38.75 18.09 36.21
C ILE A 280 38.74 19.24 35.17
N GLY A 281 38.14 20.43 35.37
CA GLY A 281 37.38 21.03 36.46
C GLY A 281 37.11 22.52 36.15
N THR A 282 36.00 23.04 36.71
CA THR A 282 35.64 24.45 36.99
C THR A 282 35.35 25.50 35.88
N GLU A 283 34.06 25.90 35.90
CA GLU A 283 33.47 27.25 35.73
C GLU A 283 33.59 28.02 34.39
N THR A 284 32.49 28.03 33.61
CA THR A 284 31.64 29.23 33.32
C THR A 284 30.47 28.86 32.39
N GLU A 285 29.24 29.17 32.80
CA GLU A 285 28.02 29.18 31.96
C GLU A 285 27.82 30.57 31.31
N PRO A 286 26.88 30.78 30.36
CA PRO A 286 26.33 29.85 29.35
C PRO A 286 26.28 30.49 27.94
N GLN A 287 26.15 29.71 26.85
CA GLN A 287 25.40 30.11 25.63
C GLN A 287 24.92 28.90 24.81
N PRO A 288 23.70 28.95 24.21
CA PRO A 288 23.03 27.75 23.70
C PRO A 288 23.18 27.54 22.18
N GLY A 289 23.35 26.26 21.80
CA GLY A 289 22.71 25.71 20.59
C GLY A 289 23.52 25.68 19.29
N SER A 290 24.40 24.68 19.11
CA SER A 290 24.79 24.20 17.77
C SER A 290 24.34 22.75 17.58
N SER A 291 23.17 22.58 16.97
CA SER A 291 22.56 21.28 16.67
C SER A 291 22.45 21.08 15.16
N ARG A 292 22.97 19.93 14.67
CA ARG A 292 22.62 19.18 13.44
C ARG A 292 22.65 19.88 12.06
N LYS A 293 22.71 21.20 11.96
CA LYS A 293 22.70 21.93 10.67
C LYS A 293 24.06 21.96 9.98
N GLN A 294 25.15 21.86 10.73
CA GLN A 294 26.51 22.06 10.20
C GLN A 294 27.02 20.84 9.41
N VAL A 295 26.61 19.62 9.78
CA VAL A 295 26.96 18.37 9.08
C VAL A 295 26.21 18.24 7.74
N ARG A 296 24.97 18.73 7.64
CA ARG A 296 24.20 18.72 6.37
C ARG A 296 24.74 19.69 5.32
N LYS A 297 25.38 20.79 5.73
CA LYS A 297 25.92 21.79 4.79
C LYS A 297 27.23 21.34 4.11
N SER A 298 28.06 20.51 4.75
CA SER A 298 29.31 20.04 4.13
C SER A 298 29.09 18.93 3.09
N PHE A 299 28.01 18.13 3.24
CA PHE A 299 27.68 17.07 2.28
C PHE A 299 27.05 17.62 0.98
N LEU A 300 26.18 18.63 1.07
CA LEU A 300 25.55 19.26 -0.11
C LEU A 300 26.52 20.08 -0.97
N ARG A 301 27.62 20.59 -0.38
CA ARG A 301 28.64 21.35 -1.12
C ARG A 301 29.56 20.46 -1.96
N ARG A 302 29.74 19.19 -1.58
CA ARG A 302 30.51 18.20 -2.38
C ARG A 302 29.74 17.63 -3.57
N LEU A 303 28.42 17.83 -3.62
CA LEU A 303 27.55 17.26 -4.65
C LEU A 303 27.24 18.24 -5.80
N LEU A 304 27.62 19.51 -5.65
CA LEU A 304 27.33 20.59 -6.62
C LEU A 304 28.58 21.13 -7.35
N ASP A 305 29.78 20.75 -6.92
CA ASP A 305 31.05 21.19 -7.53
C ASP A 305 31.76 20.06 -8.31
N GLY A 306 31.01 19.06 -8.80
CA GLY A 306 31.58 17.91 -9.51
C GLY A 306 30.58 17.25 -10.46
N GLY A 307 30.34 17.91 -11.59
CA GLY A 307 29.44 17.51 -12.68
C GLY A 307 28.94 18.72 -13.44
#